data_AF-A0A6P7S8T7-F1
#
_entry.id   AF-A0A6P7S8T7-F1
#
_cell.length_a   1.000
_cell.length_b   1.000
_cell.length_c   1.000
_cell.angle_alpha   90.00
_cell.angle_beta   90.00
_cell.angle_gamma   90.00
#
_symmetry.space_group_name_H-M   'P 1'
#
loop_
_entity.id
_entity.type
_entity.pdbx_description
1 polymer ?
#
loop_
_entity_poly.entity_id
_entity_poly.type
_entity_poly.pdbx_seq_one_letter_code
_entity_poly.pdbx_strand_id
1 'polypeptide(L)'
;MDERLQSDDDSENNLNYSSDDSLYGNTDVAIKVQLRRMKKILSIILHDTECYNEFLSTIDEDVSTDEEFQWLEDIWCELAKKNNLSYEKNTRGVPQKLEFLLRECLLMHRWHELAQILSISHQESTCDLKRSAVKIGFELLYSNPLKDRLNFIERMVKLFCMFARSEVTHSDIQLEQLWYQLQNNSIDEAIQELQSVALSSRQIVSVSRNVTYNKALFLAYQGLIWYLKWLDTRKSKMKSDSAEIESGTINFALDSQMTKMLSCFSAVTVKENIAVRDIFIKAERHALEMNENFEAVEKLLKDYCLSNPENPNSHKFYYDFLCQTNACEQKKVKVLRNFVKYVPSDPLVLTLCDMISDNYGDVLKYLFDLLDYSCWKTMVDPWSRLAKLLETLTQTYDTDTFSSEVESVWSDRKSWWPSYHFTPLSIAKENEIILYKALVAIFLPDKQLSEYINNVKCSVNPQKQTIISEAEATVFKKMKL
;
A
#
# COMPACT_ATOMS: atom_id res chain seq x y z
N MET A 1 -5.46 -79.07 25.56
CA MET A 1 -4.72 -77.97 26.21
C MET A 1 -5.53 -76.70 25.99
N ASP A 2 -6.62 -76.48 26.72
CA ASP A 2 -6.83 -76.55 28.19
C ASP A 2 -5.98 -75.46 28.87
N GLU A 3 -6.46 -74.62 29.79
CA GLU A 3 -7.84 -74.30 30.24
C GLU A 3 -7.73 -73.02 31.12
N ARG A 4 -8.83 -72.59 31.78
CA ARG A 4 -8.96 -71.46 32.75
C ARG A 4 -9.21 -70.08 32.10
N LEU A 5 -10.36 -69.38 32.21
CA LEU A 5 -11.50 -69.40 33.18
C LEU A 5 -11.06 -69.17 34.64
N GLN A 6 -11.65 -68.37 35.54
CA GLN A 6 -12.87 -67.52 35.62
C GLN A 6 -12.68 -66.60 36.89
N SER A 7 -13.51 -65.64 37.31
CA SER A 7 -14.80 -65.04 36.88
C SER A 7 -15.03 -63.71 37.65
N ASP A 8 -15.70 -62.74 37.01
CA ASP A 8 -16.85 -61.90 37.42
C ASP A 8 -17.04 -61.30 38.86
N ASP A 9 -17.88 -60.25 38.84
CA ASP A 9 -18.74 -59.63 39.89
C ASP A 9 -18.21 -58.55 40.87
N ASP A 10 -18.66 -57.32 40.58
CA ASP A 10 -19.45 -56.39 41.41
C ASP A 10 -19.05 -56.05 42.86
N SER A 11 -18.84 -54.75 43.11
CA SER A 11 -19.57 -54.03 44.18
C SER A 11 -19.49 -52.50 44.03
N GLU A 12 -20.55 -51.84 44.50
CA GLU A 12 -20.80 -50.40 44.35
C GLU A 12 -20.06 -49.51 45.36
N ASN A 13 -20.18 -48.19 45.14
CA ASN A 13 -20.23 -47.14 46.16
C ASN A 13 -19.02 -46.94 47.10
N ASN A 14 -18.26 -45.89 46.82
CA ASN A 14 -18.02 -44.85 47.83
C ASN A 14 -17.72 -43.48 47.20
N LEU A 15 -18.75 -42.64 47.13
CA LEU A 15 -18.61 -41.20 46.93
C LEU A 15 -18.02 -40.57 48.20
N ASN A 16 -16.80 -40.03 48.12
CA ASN A 16 -16.31 -39.07 49.09
C ASN A 16 -16.01 -37.74 48.39
N TYR A 17 -16.92 -36.78 48.58
CA TYR A 17 -16.71 -35.39 48.19
C TYR A 17 -15.58 -34.80 49.04
N SER A 18 -14.43 -34.53 48.42
CA SER A 18 -13.47 -33.56 48.94
C SER A 18 -13.68 -32.25 48.18
N SER A 19 -14.19 -31.23 48.87
CA SER A 19 -14.37 -29.88 48.33
C SER A 19 -13.00 -29.22 48.11
N ASP A 20 -12.53 -29.20 46.88
CA ASP A 20 -11.26 -28.58 46.50
C ASP A 20 -11.44 -27.07 46.21
N ASP A 21 -11.68 -26.29 47.26
CA ASP A 21 -11.85 -24.83 47.23
C ASP A 21 -10.53 -24.06 46.94
N SER A 22 -9.46 -24.76 46.53
CA SER A 22 -8.11 -24.20 46.40
C SER A 22 -7.85 -23.38 45.12
N LEU A 23 -8.75 -23.46 44.14
CA LEU A 23 -8.54 -22.89 42.79
C LEU A 23 -8.96 -21.41 42.61
N TYR A 24 -9.83 -20.87 43.48
CA TYR A 24 -10.27 -19.46 43.36
C TYR A 24 -9.35 -18.45 44.06
N GLY A 25 -8.67 -18.84 45.15
CA GLY A 25 -7.86 -17.91 45.94
C GLY A 25 -6.63 -17.32 45.22
N ASN A 26 -5.96 -18.11 44.37
CA ASN A 26 -4.75 -17.65 43.68
C ASN A 26 -5.01 -16.60 42.59
N THR A 27 -6.17 -16.65 41.93
CA THR A 27 -6.50 -15.71 40.84
C THR A 27 -6.81 -14.32 41.39
N ASP A 28 -7.55 -14.25 42.50
CA ASP A 28 -7.95 -13.02 43.17
C ASP A 28 -6.74 -12.29 43.79
N VAL A 29 -5.85 -13.03 44.47
CA VAL A 29 -4.57 -12.49 44.98
C VAL A 29 -3.68 -11.97 43.85
N ALA A 30 -3.59 -12.69 42.72
CA ALA A 30 -2.84 -12.24 41.56
C ALA A 30 -3.42 -10.93 40.99
N ILE A 31 -4.73 -10.85 40.80
CA ILE A 31 -5.42 -9.64 40.30
C ILE A 31 -5.19 -8.45 41.24
N LYS A 32 -5.38 -8.62 42.55
CA LYS A 32 -5.12 -7.59 43.58
C LYS A 32 -3.69 -7.07 43.57
N VAL A 33 -2.70 -7.96 43.45
CA VAL A 33 -1.28 -7.56 43.34
C VAL A 33 -1.01 -6.73 42.09
N GLN A 34 -1.67 -7.03 40.95
CA GLN A 34 -1.48 -6.26 39.72
C GLN A 34 -2.26 -4.94 39.72
N LEU A 35 -3.48 -4.88 40.26
CA LEU A 35 -4.23 -3.63 40.44
C LEU A 35 -3.47 -2.64 41.35
N ARG A 36 -2.84 -3.14 42.43
CA ARG A 36 -1.94 -2.33 43.28
C ARG A 36 -0.75 -1.78 42.49
N ARG A 37 -0.16 -2.55 41.57
CA ARG A 37 0.91 -2.10 40.66
C ARG A 37 0.40 -1.07 39.65
N MET A 38 -0.77 -1.28 39.03
CA MET A 38 -1.39 -0.34 38.09
C MET A 38 -1.67 1.02 38.75
N LYS A 39 -2.30 1.02 39.93
CA LYS A 39 -2.59 2.23 40.72
C LYS A 39 -1.32 3.01 41.07
N LYS A 40 -0.24 2.30 41.46
CA LYS A 40 1.04 2.92 41.82
C LYS A 40 1.81 3.45 40.59
N ILE A 41 1.85 2.72 39.47
CA ILE A 41 2.46 3.18 38.22
C ILE A 41 1.73 4.42 37.67
N LEU A 42 0.40 4.42 37.67
CA LEU A 42 -0.37 5.59 37.22
C LEU A 42 -0.24 6.79 38.17
N SER A 43 0.03 6.58 39.47
CA SER A 43 0.43 7.68 40.37
C SER A 43 1.81 8.26 40.04
N ILE A 44 2.77 7.44 39.58
CA ILE A 44 4.10 7.89 39.12
C ILE A 44 4.02 8.63 37.77
N ILE A 45 3.06 8.28 36.89
CA ILE A 45 2.76 9.05 35.67
C ILE A 45 2.17 10.45 36.03
N LEU A 46 1.52 10.59 37.18
CA LEU A 46 0.91 11.85 37.62
C LEU A 46 1.85 12.73 38.46
N HIS A 47 2.79 12.15 39.21
CA HIS A 47 3.71 12.86 40.11
C HIS A 47 5.16 12.38 39.97
N ASP A 48 6.07 13.35 39.90
CA ASP A 48 7.48 13.22 39.50
C ASP A 48 8.34 12.32 40.43
N THR A 49 9.49 11.85 39.93
CA THR A 49 10.08 10.57 40.34
C THR A 49 11.00 10.58 41.58
N GLU A 50 10.45 10.53 42.80
CA GLU A 50 11.28 10.23 44.01
C GLU A 50 10.77 9.11 44.96
N CYS A 51 9.47 8.76 45.00
CA CYS A 51 8.92 7.83 46.00
C CYS A 51 9.04 6.32 45.67
N TYR A 52 10.20 5.85 45.18
CA TYR A 52 10.40 4.42 44.82
C TYR A 52 10.85 3.53 45.99
N ASN A 53 11.63 4.03 46.96
CA ASN A 53 12.26 3.17 47.98
C ASN A 53 11.39 2.92 49.23
N GLU A 54 10.45 3.82 49.53
CA GLU A 54 9.45 3.65 50.61
C GLU A 54 8.32 2.66 50.23
N PHE A 55 8.31 2.21 48.97
CA PHE A 55 7.33 1.28 48.41
C PHE A 55 7.44 -0.16 48.95
N LEU A 56 8.64 -0.62 49.30
CA LEU A 56 8.87 -2.03 49.62
C LEU A 56 8.50 -2.41 51.07
N SER A 57 8.23 -1.45 51.95
CA SER A 57 8.05 -1.68 53.40
C SER A 57 6.60 -1.68 53.90
N THR A 58 5.62 -1.41 53.03
CA THR A 58 4.21 -1.14 53.42
C THR A 58 3.19 -2.03 52.69
N ILE A 59 3.58 -3.24 52.27
CA ILE A 59 2.69 -4.19 51.59
C ILE A 59 2.36 -5.36 52.50
N ASP A 60 1.46 -5.13 53.46
CA ASP A 60 0.62 -6.15 54.07
C ASP A 60 -0.66 -5.47 54.60
N GLU A 61 -1.80 -5.76 53.95
CA GLU A 61 -3.19 -5.70 54.46
C GLU A 61 -4.18 -5.89 53.28
N ASP A 62 -5.35 -6.44 53.58
CA ASP A 62 -6.40 -6.82 52.61
C ASP A 62 -7.43 -5.71 52.39
N VAL A 63 -7.88 -5.54 51.14
CA VAL A 63 -8.98 -4.62 50.75
C VAL A 63 -9.81 -5.27 49.64
N SER A 64 -11.13 -5.01 49.63
CA SER A 64 -12.13 -5.69 48.80
C SER A 64 -12.38 -5.03 47.42
N THR A 65 -13.12 -5.75 46.56
CA THR A 65 -13.10 -5.63 45.10
C THR A 65 -13.90 -4.47 44.48
N ASP A 66 -14.80 -3.79 45.20
CA ASP A 66 -15.60 -2.71 44.61
C ASP A 66 -14.85 -1.35 44.54
N GLU A 67 -13.80 -1.16 45.34
CA GLU A 67 -12.92 0.03 45.25
C GLU A 67 -11.89 -0.09 44.10
N GLU A 68 -11.78 -1.27 43.47
CA GLU A 68 -10.68 -1.62 42.56
C GLU A 68 -10.68 -0.90 41.21
N PHE A 69 -11.76 -0.18 40.86
CA PHE A 69 -11.84 0.60 39.62
C PHE A 69 -12.21 2.07 39.80
N GLN A 70 -12.60 2.49 41.02
CA GLN A 70 -12.93 3.90 41.29
C GLN A 70 -11.71 4.81 41.09
N TRP A 71 -10.53 4.37 41.53
CA TRP A 71 -9.28 5.11 41.31
C TRP A 71 -8.93 5.28 39.81
N LEU A 72 -9.42 4.38 38.95
CA LEU A 72 -9.20 4.41 37.50
C LEU A 72 -10.17 5.43 36.83
N GLU A 73 -11.38 5.62 37.38
CA GLU A 73 -12.24 6.77 37.07
C GLU A 73 -11.60 8.09 37.51
N ASP A 74 -11.03 8.16 38.72
CA ASP A 74 -10.48 9.40 39.27
C ASP A 74 -9.25 9.87 38.46
N ILE A 75 -8.32 8.96 38.14
CA ILE A 75 -7.16 9.24 37.27
C ILE A 75 -7.60 9.62 35.85
N TRP A 76 -8.62 8.95 35.30
CA TRP A 76 -9.19 9.31 34.01
C TRP A 76 -9.79 10.73 34.02
N CYS A 77 -10.51 11.11 35.08
CA CYS A 77 -11.07 12.45 35.24
C CYS A 77 -9.97 13.52 35.30
N GLU A 78 -8.86 13.28 36.01
CA GLU A 78 -7.73 14.21 36.06
C GLU A 78 -6.99 14.31 34.72
N LEU A 79 -6.77 13.19 34.01
CA LEU A 79 -6.19 13.22 32.66
C LEU A 79 -7.11 13.90 31.64
N ALA A 80 -8.43 13.74 31.75
CA ALA A 80 -9.40 14.42 30.90
C ALA A 80 -9.37 15.94 31.12
N LYS A 81 -9.36 16.39 32.39
CA LYS A 81 -9.20 17.81 32.75
C LYS A 81 -7.89 18.38 32.22
N LYS A 82 -6.76 17.69 32.46
CA LYS A 82 -5.42 18.15 32.06
C LYS A 82 -5.26 18.35 30.55
N ASN A 83 -6.00 17.60 29.74
CA ASN A 83 -5.93 17.63 28.28
C ASN A 83 -7.18 18.25 27.61
N ASN A 84 -8.05 18.94 28.36
CA ASN A 84 -9.30 19.57 27.86
C ASN A 84 -10.24 18.61 27.10
N LEU A 85 -10.37 17.37 27.57
CA LEU A 85 -11.21 16.34 26.96
C LEU A 85 -12.63 16.35 27.52
N SER A 86 -13.63 16.19 26.65
CA SER A 86 -15.05 16.09 27.02
C SER A 86 -15.34 14.78 27.74
N TYR A 87 -15.75 14.85 29.00
CA TYR A 87 -16.09 13.68 29.82
C TYR A 87 -17.59 13.36 29.73
N GLU A 88 -17.93 12.25 29.07
CA GLU A 88 -19.25 11.61 29.18
C GLU A 88 -19.17 10.38 30.08
N LYS A 89 -20.05 10.29 31.08
CA LYS A 89 -20.20 9.10 31.94
C LYS A 89 -20.80 7.93 31.15
N ASN A 90 -19.95 7.17 30.48
CA ASN A 90 -20.35 5.92 29.83
C ASN A 90 -19.85 4.72 30.64
N THR A 91 -20.76 4.03 31.33
CA THR A 91 -20.48 2.93 32.26
C THR A 91 -20.24 1.60 31.54
N ARG A 92 -19.26 1.58 30.63
CA ARG A 92 -18.81 0.36 29.94
C ARG A 92 -17.29 0.23 29.98
N GLY A 93 -16.83 -0.92 30.47
CA GLY A 93 -15.53 -1.54 30.20
C GLY A 93 -14.25 -0.75 30.51
N VAL A 94 -13.49 -1.23 31.50
CA VAL A 94 -12.06 -0.92 31.69
C VAL A 94 -11.25 -1.00 30.37
N PRO A 95 -11.49 -1.98 29.45
CA PRO A 95 -10.79 -2.04 28.17
C PRO A 95 -10.98 -0.82 27.27
N GLN A 96 -12.13 -0.15 27.29
CA GLN A 96 -12.43 1.01 26.44
C GLN A 96 -11.63 2.25 26.90
N LYS A 97 -11.37 2.35 28.21
CA LYS A 97 -10.51 3.40 28.79
C LYS A 97 -9.03 3.13 28.54
N LEU A 98 -8.60 1.87 28.66
CA LEU A 98 -7.23 1.47 28.31
C LEU A 98 -6.92 1.73 26.84
N GLU A 99 -7.84 1.39 25.92
CA GLU A 99 -7.67 1.67 24.49
C GLU A 99 -7.55 3.17 24.18
N PHE A 100 -8.35 4.01 24.84
CA PHE A 100 -8.21 5.46 24.72
C PHE A 100 -6.87 5.97 25.30
N LEU A 101 -6.46 5.51 26.48
CA LEU A 101 -5.17 5.91 27.06
C LEU A 101 -3.98 5.50 26.18
N LEU A 102 -4.03 4.29 25.58
CA LEU A 102 -3.06 3.83 24.59
C LEU A 102 -3.06 4.75 23.36
N ARG A 103 -4.22 5.09 22.82
CA ARG A 103 -4.36 6.02 21.68
C ARG A 103 -3.82 7.41 22.00
N GLU A 104 -4.14 7.99 23.15
CA GLU A 104 -3.68 9.33 23.54
C GLU A 104 -2.19 9.37 23.91
N CYS A 105 -1.62 8.27 24.39
CA CYS A 105 -0.17 8.19 24.59
C CYS A 105 0.56 8.03 23.24
N LEU A 106 -0.01 7.27 22.29
CA LEU A 106 0.51 7.15 20.92
C LEU A 106 0.47 8.49 20.17
N LEU A 107 -0.68 9.15 20.12
CA LEU A 107 -0.88 10.42 19.40
C LEU A 107 -0.04 11.57 19.96
N MET A 108 0.25 11.54 21.26
CA MET A 108 1.09 12.55 21.94
C MET A 108 2.57 12.12 22.07
N HIS A 109 2.99 11.04 21.42
CA HIS A 109 4.36 10.50 21.45
C HIS A 109 4.92 10.24 22.86
N ARG A 110 4.04 9.89 23.81
CA ARG A 110 4.37 9.57 25.22
C ARG A 110 4.79 8.11 25.37
N TRP A 111 5.94 7.79 24.80
CA TRP A 111 6.42 6.41 24.59
C TRP A 111 6.63 5.61 25.89
N HIS A 112 7.05 6.27 26.97
CA HIS A 112 7.33 5.60 28.24
C HIS A 112 6.02 5.17 28.94
N GLU A 113 5.05 6.08 29.00
CA GLU A 113 3.71 5.84 29.52
C GLU A 113 2.97 4.81 28.64
N LEU A 114 3.13 4.89 27.31
CA LEU A 114 2.61 3.90 26.37
C LEU A 114 3.13 2.48 26.67
N ALA A 115 4.44 2.32 26.91
CA ALA A 115 5.05 1.05 27.26
C ALA A 115 4.50 0.48 28.59
N GLN A 116 4.29 1.35 29.58
CA GLN A 116 3.71 0.96 30.86
C GLN A 116 2.26 0.48 30.71
N ILE A 117 1.41 1.23 29.99
CA ILE A 117 0.01 0.87 29.74
C ILE A 117 -0.09 -0.42 28.91
N LEU A 118 0.80 -0.63 27.92
CA LEU A 118 0.89 -1.89 27.16
C LEU A 118 1.23 -3.10 28.06
N SER A 119 2.20 -2.95 28.97
CA SER A 119 2.60 -4.04 29.88
C SER A 119 1.47 -4.52 30.80
N ILE A 120 0.57 -3.59 31.15
CA ILE A 120 -0.64 -3.82 31.94
C ILE A 120 -1.76 -4.42 31.08
N SER A 121 -1.97 -3.88 29.88
CA SER A 121 -3.00 -4.31 28.93
C SER A 121 -2.85 -5.77 28.50
N HIS A 122 -1.70 -6.41 28.74
CA HIS A 122 -1.52 -7.83 28.48
C HIS A 122 -2.44 -8.75 29.32
N GLN A 123 -2.92 -8.29 30.48
CA GLN A 123 -3.73 -9.14 31.37
C GLN A 123 -5.24 -9.08 31.09
N GLU A 124 -5.67 -8.18 30.19
CA GLU A 124 -7.08 -8.00 29.84
C GLU A 124 -7.62 -9.06 28.88
N SER A 125 -8.91 -9.35 28.98
CA SER A 125 -9.52 -10.51 28.29
C SER A 125 -10.03 -10.20 26.87
N THR A 126 -10.43 -8.96 26.58
CA THR A 126 -11.12 -8.57 25.32
C THR A 126 -10.24 -8.62 24.08
N CYS A 127 -10.79 -9.10 22.96
CA CYS A 127 -10.05 -9.28 21.70
C CYS A 127 -9.61 -7.97 21.03
N ASP A 128 -10.41 -6.90 21.12
CA ASP A 128 -10.13 -5.63 20.42
C ASP A 128 -8.91 -4.92 21.00
N LEU A 129 -8.87 -4.75 22.33
CA LEU A 129 -7.71 -4.18 23.05
C LEU A 129 -6.41 -4.93 22.74
N LYS A 130 -6.46 -6.26 22.58
CA LYS A 130 -5.29 -7.09 22.22
C LYS A 130 -4.76 -6.75 20.82
N ARG A 131 -5.67 -6.55 19.85
CA ARG A 131 -5.29 -6.16 18.48
C ARG A 131 -4.69 -4.76 18.44
N SER A 132 -5.27 -3.81 19.16
CA SER A 132 -4.75 -2.46 19.31
C SER A 132 -3.38 -2.47 20.01
N ALA A 133 -3.23 -3.23 21.10
CA ALA A 133 -1.97 -3.36 21.84
C ALA A 133 -0.81 -3.94 21.01
N VAL A 134 -1.06 -4.93 20.14
CA VAL A 134 -0.02 -5.47 19.23
C VAL A 134 0.51 -4.38 18.30
N LYS A 135 -0.37 -3.67 17.60
CA LYS A 135 0.02 -2.59 16.66
C LYS A 135 0.75 -1.46 17.37
N ILE A 136 0.25 -1.04 18.52
CA ILE A 136 0.83 0.03 19.32
C ILE A 136 2.20 -0.39 19.90
N GLY A 137 2.39 -1.68 20.19
CA GLY A 137 3.69 -2.25 20.53
C GLY A 137 4.72 -2.19 19.39
N PHE A 138 4.29 -2.37 18.13
CA PHE A 138 5.15 -2.16 16.96
C PHE A 138 5.44 -0.67 16.71
N GLU A 139 4.46 0.23 16.83
CA GLU A 139 4.70 1.68 16.71
C GLU A 139 5.68 2.20 17.78
N LEU A 140 5.60 1.69 19.01
CA LEU A 140 6.57 1.95 20.07
C LEU A 140 7.99 1.47 19.69
N LEU A 141 8.10 0.30 19.06
CA LEU A 141 9.37 -0.27 18.58
C LEU A 141 9.97 0.57 17.43
N TYR A 142 9.14 0.98 16.46
CA TYR A 142 9.56 1.86 15.36
C TYR A 142 10.01 3.23 15.84
N SER A 143 9.35 3.76 16.89
CA SER A 143 9.59 5.11 17.40
C SER A 143 10.72 5.19 18.42
N ASN A 144 11.15 4.08 19.03
CA ASN A 144 12.15 4.09 20.09
C ASN A 144 13.12 2.89 20.00
N PRO A 145 14.25 3.02 19.28
CA PRO A 145 15.20 1.92 19.07
C PRO A 145 16.04 1.62 20.32
N LEU A 146 15.48 0.81 21.23
CA LEU A 146 16.16 0.32 22.45
C LEU A 146 17.47 -0.41 22.13
N LYS A 147 18.32 -0.67 23.13
CA LYS A 147 19.57 -1.42 22.92
C LYS A 147 19.40 -2.94 22.94
N ASP A 148 18.35 -3.46 23.59
CA ASP A 148 18.09 -4.89 23.77
C ASP A 148 16.81 -5.32 23.05
N ARG A 149 16.79 -5.13 21.72
CA ARG A 149 15.56 -5.11 20.91
C ARG A 149 14.96 -6.48 20.67
N LEU A 150 15.79 -7.49 20.36
CA LEU A 150 15.30 -8.86 20.11
C LEU A 150 14.66 -9.44 21.37
N ASN A 151 15.25 -9.23 22.55
CA ASN A 151 14.62 -9.65 23.82
C ASN A 151 13.31 -8.89 24.11
N PHE A 152 13.19 -7.61 23.74
CA PHE A 152 11.93 -6.88 23.88
C PHE A 152 10.86 -7.39 22.90
N ILE A 153 11.20 -7.56 21.62
CA ILE A 153 10.31 -8.15 20.61
C ILE A 153 9.92 -9.56 21.04
N GLU A 154 10.86 -10.42 21.42
CA GLU A 154 10.58 -11.80 21.84
C GLU A 154 9.73 -11.85 23.12
N ARG A 155 9.93 -10.95 24.08
CA ARG A 155 9.04 -10.83 25.26
C ARG A 155 7.65 -10.36 24.87
N MET A 156 7.53 -9.32 24.06
CA MET A 156 6.23 -8.83 23.58
C MET A 156 5.53 -9.90 22.73
N VAL A 157 6.23 -10.58 21.83
CA VAL A 157 5.73 -11.70 21.02
C VAL A 157 5.38 -12.90 21.88
N LYS A 158 6.14 -13.24 22.94
CA LYS A 158 5.73 -14.29 23.90
C LYS A 158 4.46 -13.90 24.65
N LEU A 159 4.36 -12.66 25.14
CA LEU A 159 3.14 -12.11 25.74
C LEU A 159 1.97 -12.12 24.73
N PHE A 160 2.21 -11.81 23.45
CA PHE A 160 1.18 -11.82 22.41
C PHE A 160 0.78 -13.23 21.95
N CYS A 161 1.72 -14.17 21.84
CA CYS A 161 1.45 -15.58 21.50
C CYS A 161 0.78 -16.35 22.64
N MET A 162 0.93 -15.92 23.91
CA MET A 162 0.08 -16.41 25.00
C MET A 162 -1.41 -16.05 24.80
N PHE A 163 -1.75 -15.11 23.91
CA PHE A 163 -3.14 -14.87 23.47
C PHE A 163 -3.61 -15.84 22.38
N ALA A 164 -3.59 -17.14 22.67
CA ALA A 164 -4.06 -18.22 21.79
C ALA A 164 -5.59 -18.21 21.47
N ARG A 165 -6.26 -17.07 21.64
CA ARG A 165 -7.67 -16.79 21.28
C ARG A 165 -7.87 -15.43 20.59
N SER A 166 -6.82 -14.68 20.27
CA SER A 166 -6.95 -13.43 19.52
C SER A 166 -7.05 -13.68 18.01
N GLU A 167 -7.77 -12.81 17.29
CA GLU A 167 -7.82 -12.84 15.82
C GLU A 167 -6.50 -12.38 15.16
N VAL A 168 -5.54 -11.90 15.95
CA VAL A 168 -4.18 -11.61 15.48
C VAL A 168 -3.49 -12.94 15.21
N THR A 169 -3.18 -13.16 13.94
CA THR A 169 -2.54 -14.39 13.48
C THR A 169 -1.04 -14.32 13.69
N HIS A 170 -0.41 -15.50 13.80
CA HIS A 170 1.05 -15.60 13.81
C HIS A 170 1.69 -14.91 12.58
N SER A 171 1.03 -14.99 11.41
CA SER A 171 1.44 -14.28 10.18
C SER A 171 1.42 -12.76 10.29
N ASP A 172 0.59 -12.17 11.15
CA ASP A 172 0.54 -10.71 11.33
C ASP A 172 1.77 -10.24 12.11
N ILE A 173 2.09 -10.92 13.21
CA ILE A 173 3.29 -10.66 14.02
C ILE A 173 4.55 -10.83 13.16
N GLN A 174 4.60 -11.89 12.36
CA GLN A 174 5.72 -12.17 11.47
C GLN A 174 5.90 -11.10 10.39
N LEU A 175 4.80 -10.61 9.79
CA LEU A 175 4.85 -9.56 8.78
C LEU A 175 5.46 -8.26 9.35
N GLU A 176 5.01 -7.84 10.53
CA GLU A 176 5.53 -6.67 11.24
C GLU A 176 7.00 -6.85 11.65
N GLN A 177 7.40 -8.04 12.12
CA GLN A 177 8.81 -8.39 12.35
C GLN A 177 9.67 -8.25 11.07
N LEU A 178 9.20 -8.75 9.93
CA LEU A 178 9.92 -8.60 8.65
C LEU A 178 10.03 -7.13 8.22
N TRP A 179 8.96 -6.35 8.36
CA TRP A 179 8.98 -4.91 8.05
C TRP A 179 9.98 -4.15 8.93
N TYR A 180 10.02 -4.45 10.23
CA TYR A 180 11.03 -3.89 11.13
C TYR A 180 12.46 -4.23 10.69
N GLN A 181 12.76 -5.48 10.33
CA GLN A 181 14.11 -5.85 9.87
C GLN A 181 14.47 -5.18 8.54
N LEU A 182 13.51 -5.09 7.60
CA LEU A 182 13.68 -4.39 6.31
C LEU A 182 13.97 -2.90 6.52
N GLN A 183 13.26 -2.22 7.42
CA GLN A 183 13.47 -0.80 7.73
C GLN A 183 14.85 -0.53 8.36
N ASN A 184 15.41 -1.49 9.11
CA ASN A 184 16.76 -1.40 9.67
C ASN A 184 17.86 -1.90 8.72
N ASN A 185 17.52 -2.36 7.50
CA ASN A 185 18.43 -2.98 6.53
C ASN A 185 19.14 -4.25 7.06
N SER A 186 18.49 -4.96 8.00
CA SER A 186 18.97 -6.19 8.66
C SER A 186 18.51 -7.44 7.91
N ILE A 187 19.04 -7.64 6.70
CA ILE A 187 18.60 -8.71 5.77
C ILE A 187 18.95 -10.10 6.31
N ASP A 188 20.13 -10.29 6.91
CA ASP A 188 20.56 -11.60 7.40
C ASP A 188 19.81 -12.02 8.67
N GLU A 189 19.49 -11.08 9.55
CA GLU A 189 18.61 -11.29 10.71
C GLU A 189 17.19 -11.64 10.26
N ALA A 190 16.66 -10.98 9.23
CA ALA A 190 15.37 -11.33 8.64
C ALA A 190 15.36 -12.76 8.07
N ILE A 191 16.45 -13.18 7.42
CA ILE A 191 16.60 -14.54 6.88
C ILE A 191 16.69 -15.58 8.00
N GLN A 192 17.37 -15.28 9.11
CA GLN A 192 17.43 -16.18 10.27
C GLN A 192 16.05 -16.37 10.90
N GLU A 193 15.28 -15.29 11.08
CA GLU A 193 13.92 -15.35 11.63
C GLU A 193 12.95 -16.11 10.71
N LEU A 194 13.07 -15.93 9.39
CA LEU A 194 12.33 -16.73 8.40
C LEU A 194 12.63 -18.23 8.48
N GLN A 195 13.83 -18.62 8.92
CA GLN A 195 14.25 -20.01 9.03
C GLN A 195 13.88 -20.64 10.38
N SER A 196 13.98 -19.89 11.49
CA SER A 196 13.55 -20.33 12.83
C SER A 196 12.04 -20.64 12.86
N VAL A 197 11.25 -19.78 12.20
CA VAL A 197 9.79 -19.87 12.03
C VAL A 197 9.31 -21.18 11.42
N ALA A 198 10.04 -21.76 10.47
CA ALA A 198 9.58 -22.95 9.74
C ALA A 198 9.41 -24.19 10.63
N LEU A 199 9.97 -24.15 11.84
CA LEU A 199 9.91 -25.21 12.84
C LEU A 199 8.75 -25.03 13.84
N SER A 200 8.16 -23.83 13.96
CA SER A 200 7.12 -23.52 14.96
C SER A 200 5.69 -23.69 14.46
N SER A 201 5.47 -23.81 13.14
CA SER A 201 4.15 -23.77 12.49
C SER A 201 3.34 -25.07 12.60
N ARG A 202 3.01 -25.48 13.84
CA ARG A 202 1.86 -26.35 14.13
C ARG A 202 0.80 -25.54 14.88
N GLN A 203 -0.45 -25.67 14.41
CA GLN A 203 -1.67 -25.08 14.97
C GLN A 203 -1.83 -23.55 14.77
N ILE A 204 -2.70 -23.17 13.84
CA ILE A 204 -4.02 -22.58 14.12
C ILE A 204 -4.84 -22.69 12.82
N VAL A 205 -5.99 -23.36 12.89
CA VAL A 205 -6.90 -23.52 11.74
C VAL A 205 -8.00 -22.48 11.84
N SER A 206 -7.74 -21.27 11.33
CA SER A 206 -8.81 -20.30 11.05
C SER A 206 -8.76 -19.89 9.58
N VAL A 207 -9.89 -20.04 8.90
CA VAL A 207 -10.03 -19.81 7.45
C VAL A 207 -10.75 -18.48 7.22
N SER A 208 -10.19 -17.40 7.76
CA SER A 208 -10.67 -16.04 7.46
C SER A 208 -9.94 -15.47 6.25
N ARG A 209 -10.58 -14.57 5.48
CA ARG A 209 -9.95 -13.93 4.32
C ARG A 209 -8.70 -13.13 4.71
N ASN A 210 -8.71 -12.50 5.90
CA ASN A 210 -7.56 -11.76 6.41
C ASN A 210 -6.34 -12.67 6.64
N VAL A 211 -6.55 -13.89 7.15
CA VAL A 211 -5.46 -14.88 7.33
C VAL A 211 -4.84 -15.24 5.97
N THR A 212 -5.67 -15.47 4.96
CA THR A 212 -5.21 -15.80 3.59
C THR A 212 -4.43 -14.65 2.97
N TYR A 213 -4.95 -13.42 3.08
CA TYR A 213 -4.30 -12.20 2.60
C TYR A 213 -2.95 -11.96 3.30
N ASN A 214 -2.90 -11.99 4.63
CA ASN A 214 -1.66 -11.73 5.38
C ASN A 214 -0.62 -12.84 5.18
N LYS A 215 -1.05 -14.10 5.01
CA LYS A 215 -0.15 -15.20 4.61
C LYS A 215 0.43 -14.99 3.20
N ALA A 216 -0.37 -14.56 2.23
CA ALA A 216 0.12 -14.25 0.89
C ALA A 216 1.08 -13.04 0.91
N LEU A 217 0.78 -12.02 1.71
CA LEU A 217 1.63 -10.85 1.89
C LEU A 217 2.97 -11.21 2.57
N PHE A 218 2.94 -12.03 3.62
CA PHE A 218 4.15 -12.55 4.28
C PHE A 218 5.04 -13.32 3.30
N LEU A 219 4.47 -14.23 2.49
CA LEU A 219 5.21 -14.94 1.43
C LEU A 219 5.81 -13.96 0.40
N ALA A 220 5.09 -12.90 0.03
CA ALA A 220 5.60 -11.90 -0.90
C ALA A 220 6.80 -11.12 -0.32
N TYR A 221 6.75 -10.72 0.95
CA TYR A 221 7.88 -10.08 1.63
C TYR A 221 9.05 -11.05 1.87
N GLN A 222 8.79 -12.32 2.15
CA GLN A 222 9.81 -13.36 2.18
C GLN A 222 10.53 -13.47 0.82
N GLY A 223 9.79 -13.39 -0.29
CA GLY A 223 10.35 -13.31 -1.64
C GLY A 223 11.24 -12.07 -1.85
N LEU A 224 10.82 -10.89 -1.38
CA LEU A 224 11.66 -9.67 -1.44
C LEU A 224 12.96 -9.81 -0.63
N ILE A 225 12.93 -10.45 0.54
CA ILE A 225 14.14 -10.64 1.36
C ILE A 225 15.15 -11.54 0.64
N TRP A 226 14.67 -12.64 0.01
CA TRP A 226 15.53 -13.46 -0.84
C TRP A 226 16.05 -12.71 -2.07
N TYR A 227 15.23 -11.84 -2.68
CA TYR A 227 15.67 -10.95 -3.77
C TYR A 227 16.75 -9.96 -3.34
N LEU A 228 16.63 -9.33 -2.17
CA LEU A 228 17.65 -8.40 -1.64
C LEU A 228 18.97 -9.14 -1.36
N LYS A 229 18.91 -10.34 -0.75
CA LYS A 229 20.10 -11.17 -0.53
C LYS A 229 20.75 -11.63 -1.85
N TRP A 230 19.94 -11.92 -2.87
CA TRP A 230 20.40 -12.21 -4.22
C TRP A 230 21.10 -11.02 -4.87
N LEU A 231 20.54 -9.81 -4.76
CA LEU A 231 21.18 -8.58 -5.22
C LEU A 231 22.54 -8.35 -4.54
N ASP A 232 22.62 -8.52 -3.23
CA ASP A 232 23.88 -8.27 -2.50
C ASP A 232 24.94 -9.34 -2.76
N THR A 233 24.52 -10.60 -2.94
CA THR A 233 25.40 -11.69 -3.40
C THR A 233 25.93 -11.39 -4.81
N ARG A 234 25.07 -10.91 -5.73
CA ARG A 234 25.45 -10.56 -7.12
C ARG A 234 26.36 -9.32 -7.17
N LYS A 235 26.08 -8.28 -6.38
CA LYS A 235 26.97 -7.11 -6.22
C LYS A 235 28.34 -7.50 -5.67
N SER A 236 28.38 -8.46 -4.74
CA SER A 236 29.64 -8.96 -4.17
C SER A 236 30.46 -9.68 -5.23
N LYS A 237 29.82 -10.58 -6.00
CA LYS A 237 30.43 -11.27 -7.15
C LYS A 237 31.03 -10.28 -8.18
N MET A 238 30.33 -9.19 -8.46
CA MET A 238 30.80 -8.15 -9.40
C MET A 238 31.99 -7.32 -8.89
N LYS A 239 32.37 -7.44 -7.62
CA LYS A 239 33.53 -6.74 -7.02
C LYS A 239 34.75 -7.63 -6.82
N SER A 240 34.60 -8.95 -6.95
CA SER A 240 35.68 -9.92 -6.79
C SER A 240 36.21 -10.38 -8.16
N ASP A 241 37.27 -9.76 -8.65
CA ASP A 241 37.96 -10.14 -9.91
C ASP A 241 38.79 -11.44 -9.80
N SER A 242 38.69 -12.19 -8.70
CA SER A 242 39.63 -13.26 -8.33
C SER A 242 39.01 -14.65 -8.25
N ALA A 243 39.64 -15.61 -8.95
CA ALA A 243 39.55 -17.07 -8.81
C ALA A 243 38.23 -17.77 -9.20
N GLU A 244 38.34 -18.65 -10.22
CA GLU A 244 37.25 -19.45 -10.80
C GLU A 244 36.55 -20.40 -9.80
N ILE A 245 37.22 -20.75 -8.68
CA ILE A 245 36.69 -21.67 -7.67
C ILE A 245 35.62 -21.00 -6.78
N GLU A 246 35.74 -19.71 -6.48
CA GLU A 246 34.69 -18.97 -5.75
C GLU A 246 33.44 -18.78 -6.61
N SER A 247 33.62 -18.62 -7.94
CA SER A 247 32.52 -18.48 -8.90
C SER A 247 31.50 -19.61 -8.80
N GLY A 248 31.94 -20.87 -8.68
CA GLY A 248 31.04 -22.03 -8.58
C GLY A 248 30.12 -21.98 -7.34
N THR A 249 30.69 -21.72 -6.17
CA THR A 249 29.94 -21.62 -4.91
C THR A 249 29.00 -20.40 -4.91
N ILE A 250 29.44 -19.27 -5.46
CA ILE A 250 28.62 -18.06 -5.56
C ILE A 250 27.46 -18.25 -6.54
N ASN A 251 27.68 -18.94 -7.68
CA ASN A 251 26.60 -19.26 -8.63
C ASN A 251 25.54 -20.14 -7.98
N PHE A 252 25.94 -21.21 -7.28
CA PHE A 252 25.01 -22.06 -6.54
C PHE A 252 24.20 -21.29 -5.48
N ALA A 253 24.85 -20.34 -4.79
CA ALA A 253 24.16 -19.47 -3.83
C ALA A 253 23.13 -18.55 -4.52
N LEU A 254 23.48 -17.95 -5.66
CA LEU A 254 22.58 -17.12 -6.46
C LEU A 254 21.37 -17.93 -6.96
N ASP A 255 21.60 -19.12 -7.53
CA ASP A 255 20.54 -20.00 -8.03
C ASP A 255 19.61 -20.45 -6.91
N SER A 256 20.16 -20.79 -5.73
CA SER A 256 19.39 -21.16 -4.55
C SER A 256 18.53 -20.01 -4.02
N GLN A 257 19.09 -18.81 -3.93
CA GLN A 257 18.38 -17.60 -3.47
C GLN A 257 17.27 -17.20 -4.46
N MET A 258 17.55 -17.23 -5.77
CA MET A 258 16.58 -17.01 -6.83
C MET A 258 15.45 -18.03 -6.79
N THR A 259 15.76 -19.32 -6.63
CA THR A 259 14.75 -20.39 -6.52
C THR A 259 13.81 -20.17 -5.34
N LYS A 260 14.34 -19.75 -4.18
CA LYS A 260 13.53 -19.41 -2.99
C LYS A 260 12.66 -18.18 -3.20
N MET A 261 13.19 -17.15 -3.85
CA MET A 261 12.41 -15.95 -4.21
C MET A 261 11.26 -16.29 -5.17
N LEU A 262 11.54 -17.02 -6.25
CA LEU A 262 10.52 -17.42 -7.23
C LEU A 262 9.49 -18.39 -6.64
N SER A 263 9.87 -19.30 -5.73
CA SER A 263 8.91 -20.15 -5.04
C SER A 263 7.98 -19.37 -4.10
N CYS A 264 8.50 -18.31 -3.47
CA CYS A 264 7.70 -17.39 -2.67
C CYS A 264 6.70 -16.61 -3.54
N PHE A 265 7.14 -15.99 -4.64
CA PHE A 265 6.24 -15.23 -5.52
C PHE A 265 5.22 -16.11 -6.24
N SER A 266 5.60 -17.30 -6.72
CA SER A 266 4.67 -18.25 -7.36
C SER A 266 3.64 -18.86 -6.40
N ALA A 267 3.93 -18.91 -5.09
CA ALA A 267 2.93 -19.25 -4.07
C ALA A 267 1.90 -18.12 -3.85
N VAL A 268 2.23 -16.88 -4.20
CA VAL A 268 1.40 -15.68 -4.03
C VAL A 268 0.56 -15.38 -5.28
N THR A 269 1.04 -15.70 -6.48
CA THR A 269 0.34 -15.38 -7.75
C THR A 269 -1.01 -16.09 -7.93
N VAL A 270 -1.39 -17.02 -7.05
CA VAL A 270 -2.59 -17.86 -7.22
C VAL A 270 -3.87 -17.24 -6.63
N LYS A 271 -3.85 -16.42 -5.55
CA LYS A 271 -5.09 -15.88 -4.94
C LYS A 271 -5.00 -14.49 -4.29
N GLU A 272 -6.05 -13.71 -4.54
CA GLU A 272 -6.57 -12.54 -3.80
C GLU A 272 -5.70 -11.26 -3.71
N ASN A 273 -6.13 -10.23 -4.44
CA ASN A 273 -6.22 -8.80 -4.05
C ASN A 273 -5.16 -8.14 -3.15
N ILE A 274 -3.89 -8.57 -3.16
CA ILE A 274 -2.79 -7.77 -2.60
C ILE A 274 -2.78 -6.39 -3.29
N ALA A 275 -3.08 -5.33 -2.54
CA ALA A 275 -3.24 -3.99 -3.10
C ALA A 275 -1.92 -3.41 -3.67
N VAL A 276 -0.78 -3.93 -3.23
CA VAL A 276 0.57 -3.45 -3.61
C VAL A 276 1.37 -4.58 -4.28
N ARG A 277 0.93 -5.04 -5.47
CA ARG A 277 1.64 -6.08 -6.23
C ARG A 277 2.89 -5.57 -6.97
N ASP A 278 2.94 -4.28 -7.31
CA ASP A 278 3.97 -3.72 -8.19
C ASP A 278 5.41 -3.94 -7.71
N ILE A 279 5.66 -3.87 -6.40
CA ILE A 279 7.00 -4.08 -5.83
C ILE A 279 7.51 -5.52 -6.03
N PHE A 280 6.62 -6.50 -5.88
CA PHE A 280 6.93 -7.92 -6.06
C PHE A 280 7.14 -8.24 -7.54
N ILE A 281 6.25 -7.74 -8.41
CA ILE A 281 6.38 -7.91 -9.87
C ILE A 281 7.69 -7.31 -10.40
N LYS A 282 8.11 -6.14 -9.90
CA LYS A 282 9.41 -5.53 -10.27
C LYS A 282 10.60 -6.41 -9.86
N ALA A 283 10.59 -6.96 -8.65
CA ALA A 283 11.66 -7.83 -8.15
C ALA A 283 11.74 -9.14 -8.95
N GLU A 284 10.60 -9.79 -9.17
CA GLU A 284 10.49 -11.03 -9.96
C GLU A 284 10.92 -10.82 -11.42
N ARG A 285 10.39 -9.78 -12.07
CA ARG A 285 10.80 -9.36 -13.42
C ARG A 285 12.30 -9.17 -13.52
N HIS A 286 12.89 -8.35 -12.65
CA HIS A 286 14.32 -8.03 -12.71
C HIS A 286 15.18 -9.28 -12.53
N ALA A 287 14.81 -10.19 -11.63
CA ALA A 287 15.56 -11.43 -11.44
C ALA A 287 15.44 -12.40 -12.63
N LEU A 288 14.28 -12.46 -13.30
CA LEU A 288 14.10 -13.26 -14.52
C LEU A 288 14.85 -12.66 -15.73
N GLU A 289 14.80 -11.34 -15.91
CA GLU A 289 15.54 -10.62 -16.96
C GLU A 289 17.06 -10.78 -16.79
N MET A 290 17.58 -10.70 -15.56
CA MET A 290 19.01 -10.87 -15.24
C MET A 290 19.55 -12.30 -15.42
N ASN A 291 18.68 -13.26 -15.73
CA ASN A 291 19.00 -14.64 -16.09
C ASN A 291 18.43 -15.00 -17.49
N GLU A 292 18.16 -14.00 -18.32
CA GLU A 292 17.77 -14.12 -19.73
C GLU A 292 16.49 -14.95 -19.99
N ASN A 293 15.66 -15.17 -18.96
CA ASN A 293 14.43 -15.96 -19.06
C ASN A 293 13.25 -15.09 -19.53
N PHE A 294 13.37 -14.54 -20.74
CA PHE A 294 12.39 -13.63 -21.33
C PHE A 294 11.00 -14.27 -21.52
N GLU A 295 10.91 -15.59 -21.70
CA GLU A 295 9.63 -16.30 -21.78
C GLU A 295 8.86 -16.23 -20.44
N ALA A 296 9.56 -16.48 -19.32
CA ALA A 296 8.96 -16.34 -17.99
C ALA A 296 8.57 -14.89 -17.69
N VAL A 297 9.34 -13.90 -18.15
CA VAL A 297 8.99 -12.48 -18.02
C VAL A 297 7.75 -12.12 -18.84
N GLU A 298 7.65 -12.54 -20.12
CA GLU A 298 6.46 -12.27 -20.95
C GLU A 298 5.22 -12.91 -20.31
N LYS A 299 5.35 -14.13 -19.77
CA LYS A 299 4.27 -14.81 -19.04
C LYS A 299 3.86 -14.06 -17.78
N LEU A 300 4.81 -13.73 -16.91
CA LEU A 300 4.57 -12.99 -15.66
C LEU A 300 3.80 -11.68 -15.91
N LEU A 301 4.23 -10.91 -16.92
CA LEU A 301 3.62 -9.62 -17.23
C LEU A 301 2.25 -9.76 -17.90
N LYS A 302 2.03 -10.78 -18.74
CA LYS A 302 0.69 -11.12 -19.26
C LYS A 302 -0.27 -11.52 -18.13
N ASP A 303 0.16 -12.43 -17.25
CA ASP A 303 -0.65 -12.89 -16.12
C ASP A 303 -0.93 -11.74 -15.13
N TYR A 304 0.00 -10.78 -15.01
CA TYR A 304 -0.20 -9.57 -14.23
C TYR A 304 -1.26 -8.63 -14.85
N CYS A 305 -1.20 -8.36 -16.16
CA CYS A 305 -2.25 -7.62 -16.88
C CYS A 305 -3.62 -8.29 -16.78
N LEU A 306 -3.68 -9.62 -16.92
CA LEU A 306 -4.94 -10.39 -16.87
C LEU A 306 -5.57 -10.38 -15.47
N SER A 307 -4.75 -10.45 -14.41
CA SER A 307 -5.24 -10.46 -13.03
C SER A 307 -5.48 -9.08 -12.41
N ASN A 308 -4.98 -7.99 -13.02
CA ASN A 308 -5.14 -6.61 -12.51
C ASN A 308 -5.41 -5.63 -13.67
N PRO A 309 -6.44 -5.84 -14.50
CA PRO A 309 -6.66 -5.11 -15.74
C PRO A 309 -6.93 -3.61 -15.55
N GLU A 310 -7.23 -3.17 -14.33
CA GLU A 310 -7.44 -1.77 -13.96
C GLU A 310 -6.18 -1.08 -13.41
N ASN A 311 -5.10 -1.82 -13.07
CA ASN A 311 -3.85 -1.22 -12.62
C ASN A 311 -3.03 -0.73 -13.83
N PRO A 312 -2.76 0.58 -13.97
CA PRO A 312 -1.94 1.11 -15.06
C PRO A 312 -0.53 0.51 -15.11
N ASN A 313 0.07 0.21 -13.95
CA ASN A 313 1.43 -0.32 -13.88
C ASN A 313 1.55 -1.71 -14.51
N SER A 314 0.47 -2.52 -14.50
CA SER A 314 0.50 -3.83 -15.16
C SER A 314 0.71 -3.70 -16.68
N HIS A 315 -0.08 -2.85 -17.33
CA HIS A 315 0.05 -2.55 -18.75
C HIS A 315 1.37 -1.84 -19.06
N LYS A 316 1.82 -0.91 -18.21
CA LYS A 316 3.07 -0.18 -18.42
C LYS A 316 4.29 -1.11 -18.38
N PHE A 317 4.41 -1.98 -17.37
CA PHE A 317 5.52 -2.94 -17.31
C PHE A 317 5.52 -3.90 -18.50
N TYR A 318 4.35 -4.37 -18.93
CA TYR A 318 4.24 -5.26 -20.09
C TYR A 318 4.58 -4.52 -21.40
N TYR A 319 4.16 -3.27 -21.56
CA TYR A 319 4.55 -2.42 -22.69
C TYR A 319 6.06 -2.20 -22.74
N ASP A 320 6.69 -1.81 -21.62
CA ASP A 320 8.13 -1.60 -21.53
C ASP A 320 8.92 -2.85 -21.96
N PHE A 321 8.45 -4.04 -21.56
CA PHE A 321 9.02 -5.32 -21.97
C PHE A 321 8.83 -5.60 -23.48
N LEU A 322 7.64 -5.32 -24.04
CA LEU A 322 7.39 -5.46 -25.48
C LEU A 322 8.24 -4.51 -26.33
N CYS A 323 8.59 -3.33 -25.79
CA CYS A 323 9.55 -2.42 -26.40
C CYS A 323 10.98 -2.99 -26.36
N GLN A 324 11.44 -3.47 -25.20
CA GLN A 324 12.78 -4.06 -25.03
C GLN A 324 13.00 -5.31 -25.91
N THR A 325 11.97 -6.14 -26.09
CA THR A 325 12.04 -7.38 -26.89
C THR A 325 11.74 -7.19 -28.38
N ASN A 326 11.59 -5.94 -28.86
CA ASN A 326 11.21 -5.62 -30.24
C ASN A 326 9.97 -6.40 -30.73
N ALA A 327 8.96 -6.56 -29.87
CA ALA A 327 7.71 -7.19 -30.23
C ALA A 327 6.95 -6.39 -31.30
N CYS A 328 6.07 -7.05 -32.06
CA CYS A 328 5.33 -6.40 -33.14
C CYS A 328 4.41 -5.27 -32.64
N GLU A 329 4.29 -4.21 -33.45
CA GLU A 329 3.52 -3.00 -33.11
C GLU A 329 2.07 -3.30 -32.73
N GLN A 330 1.43 -4.28 -33.37
CA GLN A 330 0.07 -4.71 -33.03
C GLN A 330 -0.09 -5.16 -31.56
N LYS A 331 0.91 -5.85 -30.99
CA LYS A 331 0.91 -6.22 -29.56
C LYS A 331 1.04 -4.97 -28.69
N LYS A 332 1.99 -4.08 -29.03
CA LYS A 332 2.25 -2.83 -28.31
C LYS A 332 1.02 -1.91 -28.28
N VAL A 333 0.41 -1.66 -29.44
CA VAL A 333 -0.84 -0.85 -29.58
C VAL A 333 -1.96 -1.43 -28.72
N LYS A 334 -2.15 -2.76 -28.71
CA LYS A 334 -3.18 -3.40 -27.87
C LYS A 334 -2.98 -3.13 -26.38
N VAL A 335 -1.74 -3.16 -25.90
CA VAL A 335 -1.42 -2.88 -24.49
C VAL A 335 -1.57 -1.38 -24.18
N LEU A 336 -1.07 -0.49 -25.04
CA LEU A 336 -1.21 0.96 -24.87
C LEU A 336 -2.66 1.41 -24.85
N ARG A 337 -3.53 0.88 -25.72
CA ARG A 337 -4.97 1.22 -25.70
C ARG A 337 -5.64 0.88 -24.37
N ASN A 338 -5.25 -0.22 -23.73
CA ASN A 338 -5.72 -0.56 -22.39
C ASN A 338 -5.13 0.36 -21.32
N PHE A 339 -3.85 0.70 -21.40
CA PHE A 339 -3.18 1.63 -20.47
C PHE A 339 -3.81 3.04 -20.50
N VAL A 340 -3.96 3.62 -21.69
CA VAL A 340 -4.47 4.96 -21.91
C VAL A 340 -5.91 5.13 -21.41
N LYS A 341 -6.73 4.07 -21.42
CA LYS A 341 -8.06 4.07 -20.81
C LYS A 341 -8.05 4.46 -19.32
N TYR A 342 -6.99 4.11 -18.59
CA TYR A 342 -6.88 4.39 -17.14
C TYR A 342 -6.00 5.60 -16.83
N VAL A 343 -5.02 5.94 -17.69
CA VAL A 343 -4.16 7.12 -17.53
C VAL A 343 -4.07 7.91 -18.84
N PRO A 344 -5.17 8.59 -19.26
CA PRO A 344 -5.18 9.40 -20.48
C PRO A 344 -4.34 10.69 -20.37
N SER A 345 -3.70 10.94 -19.23
CA SER A 345 -2.77 12.05 -19.01
C SER A 345 -1.29 11.68 -19.12
N ASP A 346 -0.94 10.40 -19.36
CA ASP A 346 0.46 9.95 -19.47
C ASP A 346 1.03 10.26 -20.87
N PRO A 347 2.32 10.66 -21.00
CA PRO A 347 2.97 10.91 -22.30
C PRO A 347 2.87 9.77 -23.32
N LEU A 348 2.69 8.52 -22.88
CA LEU A 348 2.46 7.37 -23.76
C LEU A 348 1.20 7.47 -24.64
N VAL A 349 0.27 8.39 -24.34
CA VAL A 349 -0.84 8.72 -25.25
C VAL A 349 -0.33 9.24 -26.60
N LEU A 350 0.71 10.08 -26.58
CA LEU A 350 1.32 10.61 -27.81
C LEU A 350 2.04 9.50 -28.59
N THR A 351 2.70 8.57 -27.88
CA THR A 351 3.28 7.37 -28.49
C THR A 351 2.21 6.48 -29.13
N LEU A 352 1.06 6.29 -28.48
CA LEU A 352 -0.07 5.58 -29.06
C LEU A 352 -0.56 6.29 -30.33
N CYS A 353 -0.76 7.61 -30.28
CA CYS A 353 -1.17 8.40 -31.45
C CYS A 353 -0.22 8.23 -32.65
N ASP A 354 1.10 8.22 -32.41
CA ASP A 354 2.10 7.97 -33.46
C ASP A 354 2.01 6.54 -34.03
N MET A 355 1.67 5.55 -33.21
CA MET A 355 1.54 4.14 -33.64
C MET A 355 0.20 3.81 -34.34
N ILE A 356 -0.81 4.67 -34.21
CA ILE A 356 -2.13 4.50 -34.85
C ILE A 356 -2.50 5.68 -35.76
N SER A 357 -1.49 6.34 -36.35
CA SER A 357 -1.62 7.56 -37.15
C SER A 357 -2.67 7.51 -38.26
N ASP A 358 -2.93 6.33 -38.83
CA ASP A 358 -3.88 6.10 -39.92
C ASP A 358 -5.34 6.00 -39.44
N ASN A 359 -5.58 5.91 -38.13
CA ASN A 359 -6.90 5.86 -37.52
C ASN A 359 -7.22 7.22 -36.88
N TYR A 360 -7.58 8.19 -37.73
CA TYR A 360 -7.73 9.58 -37.33
C TYR A 360 -8.78 9.81 -36.23
N GLY A 361 -9.90 9.07 -36.22
CA GLY A 361 -10.95 9.21 -35.19
C GLY A 361 -10.46 8.83 -33.79
N ASP A 362 -9.74 7.72 -33.66
CA ASP A 362 -9.12 7.34 -32.37
C ASP A 362 -8.03 8.35 -31.96
N VAL A 363 -7.16 8.78 -32.88
CA VAL A 363 -6.11 9.78 -32.59
C VAL A 363 -6.73 11.11 -32.16
N LEU A 364 -7.81 11.54 -32.81
CA LEU A 364 -8.55 12.76 -32.48
C LEU A 364 -9.04 12.68 -31.04
N LYS A 365 -9.74 11.60 -30.69
CA LYS A 365 -10.22 11.37 -29.33
C LYS A 365 -9.09 11.38 -28.30
N TYR A 366 -8.01 10.64 -28.55
CA TYR A 366 -6.88 10.59 -27.61
C TYR A 366 -6.20 11.95 -27.39
N LEU A 367 -6.08 12.79 -28.42
CA LEU A 367 -5.52 14.14 -28.29
C LEU A 367 -6.45 15.09 -27.52
N PHE A 368 -7.76 14.98 -27.71
CA PHE A 368 -8.75 15.72 -26.91
C PHE A 368 -8.73 15.28 -25.43
N ASP A 369 -8.79 13.97 -25.16
CA ASP A 369 -8.75 13.39 -23.81
C ASP A 369 -7.45 13.75 -23.06
N LEU A 370 -6.32 13.82 -23.76
CA LEU A 370 -5.03 14.25 -23.21
C LEU A 370 -5.02 15.73 -22.81
N LEU A 371 -5.60 16.59 -23.64
CA LEU A 371 -5.58 18.05 -23.47
C LEU A 371 -6.49 18.57 -22.35
N ASP A 372 -7.51 17.80 -21.96
CA ASP A 372 -8.35 18.12 -20.80
C ASP A 372 -7.52 18.30 -19.51
N TYR A 373 -6.41 17.57 -19.38
CA TYR A 373 -5.55 17.60 -18.20
C TYR A 373 -4.63 18.84 -18.16
N SER A 374 -4.59 19.49 -17.00
CA SER A 374 -3.91 20.78 -16.80
C SER A 374 -2.41 20.76 -17.07
N CYS A 375 -1.74 19.61 -16.92
CA CYS A 375 -0.33 19.42 -17.25
C CYS A 375 -0.02 19.56 -18.75
N TRP A 376 -1.01 19.35 -19.64
CA TRP A 376 -0.85 19.46 -21.10
C TRP A 376 -1.32 20.80 -21.68
N LYS A 377 -2.04 21.60 -20.89
CA LYS A 377 -2.63 22.89 -21.29
C LYS A 377 -1.64 23.87 -21.94
N THR A 378 -0.36 23.81 -21.59
CA THR A 378 0.72 24.69 -22.08
C THR A 378 1.79 23.95 -22.89
N MET A 379 1.58 22.68 -23.22
CA MET A 379 2.58 21.85 -23.92
C MET A 379 2.40 21.96 -25.44
N VAL A 380 3.41 22.46 -26.15
CA VAL A 380 3.30 22.74 -27.60
C VAL A 380 3.01 21.48 -28.43
N ASP A 381 3.60 20.33 -28.08
CA ASP A 381 3.51 19.09 -28.87
C ASP A 381 2.06 18.61 -29.12
N PRO A 382 1.23 18.30 -28.09
CA PRO A 382 -0.15 17.83 -28.32
C PRO A 382 -1.02 18.84 -29.07
N TRP A 383 -0.88 20.14 -28.81
CA TRP A 383 -1.62 21.18 -29.53
C TRP A 383 -1.21 21.26 -31.00
N SER A 384 0.09 21.13 -31.31
CA SER A 384 0.58 21.13 -32.69
C SER A 384 0.13 19.88 -33.46
N ARG A 385 0.04 18.73 -32.78
CA ARG A 385 -0.47 17.46 -33.32
C ARG A 385 -1.97 17.55 -33.59
N LEU A 386 -2.75 18.10 -32.66
CA LEU A 386 -4.20 18.29 -32.84
C LEU A 386 -4.51 19.26 -34.00
N ALA A 387 -3.78 20.38 -34.10
CA ALA A 387 -3.94 21.32 -35.20
C ALA A 387 -3.71 20.67 -36.58
N LYS A 388 -2.60 19.92 -36.72
CA LYS A 388 -2.27 19.18 -37.96
C LYS A 388 -3.28 18.07 -38.27
N LEU A 389 -3.79 17.38 -37.26
CA LEU A 389 -4.79 16.34 -37.44
C LEU A 389 -6.11 16.94 -37.94
N LEU A 390 -6.58 18.03 -37.33
CA LEU A 390 -7.79 18.74 -37.77
C LEU A 390 -7.64 19.30 -39.18
N GLU A 391 -6.46 19.83 -39.56
CA GLU A 391 -6.15 20.22 -40.94
C GLU A 391 -6.12 19.03 -41.92
N THR A 392 -5.68 17.86 -41.47
CA THR A 392 -5.66 16.62 -42.28
C THR A 392 -7.06 16.07 -42.48
N LEU A 393 -7.87 16.00 -41.42
CA LEU A 393 -9.28 15.61 -41.42
C LEU A 393 -10.10 16.56 -42.32
N THR A 394 -10.03 17.86 -42.00
CA THR A 394 -9.83 19.00 -42.92
C THR A 394 -9.85 18.68 -44.42
N GLN A 395 -8.81 18.00 -44.90
CA GLN A 395 -8.61 17.73 -46.31
C GLN A 395 -9.21 16.38 -46.75
N THR A 396 -9.05 15.33 -45.95
CA THR A 396 -9.36 13.93 -46.29
C THR A 396 -10.86 13.60 -46.25
N TYR A 397 -11.62 14.11 -45.28
CA TYR A 397 -13.05 13.78 -45.13
C TYR A 397 -13.96 14.76 -45.87
N ASP A 398 -15.17 14.33 -46.20
CA ASP A 398 -16.25 15.23 -46.60
C ASP A 398 -16.74 16.06 -45.39
N THR A 399 -17.54 17.09 -45.65
CA THR A 399 -17.98 18.05 -44.63
C THR A 399 -18.88 17.40 -43.56
N ASP A 400 -19.70 16.41 -43.91
CA ASP A 400 -20.62 15.77 -42.97
C ASP A 400 -19.86 14.80 -42.06
N THR A 401 -18.99 13.97 -42.63
CA THR A 401 -18.09 13.06 -41.87
C THR A 401 -17.16 13.85 -40.95
N PHE A 402 -16.52 14.92 -41.44
CA PHE A 402 -15.67 15.79 -40.61
C PHE A 402 -16.44 16.36 -39.42
N SER A 403 -17.63 16.91 -39.68
CA SER A 403 -18.45 17.55 -38.65
C SER A 403 -18.91 16.53 -37.60
N SER A 404 -19.27 15.32 -38.02
CA SER A 404 -19.65 14.23 -37.11
C SER A 404 -18.51 13.81 -36.19
N GLU A 405 -17.30 13.61 -36.74
CA GLU A 405 -16.12 13.22 -35.96
C GLU A 405 -15.73 14.30 -34.94
N VAL A 406 -15.66 15.56 -35.35
CA VAL A 406 -15.32 16.67 -34.44
C VAL A 406 -16.41 16.90 -33.39
N GLU A 407 -17.70 16.85 -33.75
CA GLU A 407 -18.79 17.01 -32.80
C GLU A 407 -18.81 15.90 -31.74
N SER A 408 -18.40 14.67 -32.10
CA SER A 408 -18.33 13.53 -31.18
C SER A 408 -17.36 13.72 -30.02
N VAL A 409 -16.30 14.52 -30.21
CA VAL A 409 -15.30 14.86 -29.17
C VAL A 409 -15.50 16.26 -28.59
N TRP A 410 -16.09 17.19 -29.36
CA TRP A 410 -16.27 18.59 -28.97
C TRP A 410 -17.50 18.81 -28.10
N SER A 411 -18.58 18.05 -28.30
CA SER A 411 -19.87 18.21 -27.59
C SER A 411 -19.73 18.23 -26.06
N ASP A 412 -18.99 17.30 -25.47
CA ASP A 412 -18.71 17.22 -24.02
C ASP A 412 -17.85 18.39 -23.48
N ARG A 413 -17.22 19.17 -24.38
CA ARG A 413 -16.21 20.18 -24.06
C ARG A 413 -16.67 21.62 -24.29
N LYS A 414 -17.69 21.83 -25.14
CA LYS A 414 -18.29 23.14 -25.47
C LYS A 414 -18.53 24.05 -24.26
N SER A 415 -19.00 23.49 -23.14
CA SER A 415 -19.37 24.27 -21.95
C SER A 415 -18.19 24.79 -21.12
N TRP A 416 -16.97 24.27 -21.31
CA TRP A 416 -15.84 24.55 -20.42
C TRP A 416 -14.48 24.72 -21.11
N TRP A 417 -14.21 24.08 -22.25
CA TRP A 417 -12.96 24.29 -23.00
C TRP A 417 -12.70 25.76 -23.36
N PRO A 418 -13.68 26.56 -23.84
CA PRO A 418 -13.49 27.98 -24.14
C PRO A 418 -12.91 28.77 -22.94
N SER A 419 -13.56 28.67 -21.77
CA SER A 419 -13.13 29.35 -20.55
C SER A 419 -11.84 28.77 -19.93
N TYR A 420 -11.51 27.52 -20.25
CA TYR A 420 -10.33 26.83 -19.71
C TYR A 420 -9.07 27.02 -20.56
N HIS A 421 -9.12 26.87 -21.88
CA HIS A 421 -7.96 26.93 -22.77
C HIS A 421 -7.79 28.26 -23.52
N PHE A 422 -8.90 28.93 -23.86
CA PHE A 422 -8.95 30.00 -24.85
C PHE A 422 -9.25 31.38 -24.21
N THR A 423 -8.48 31.71 -23.17
CA THR A 423 -8.66 32.96 -22.40
C THR A 423 -7.78 34.10 -22.93
N PRO A 424 -8.16 35.38 -22.77
CA PRO A 424 -7.27 36.50 -23.07
C PRO A 424 -5.93 36.44 -22.30
N LEU A 425 -5.94 35.84 -21.10
CA LEU A 425 -4.75 35.66 -20.27
C LEU A 425 -3.76 34.62 -20.82
N SER A 426 -4.21 33.61 -21.60
CA SER A 426 -3.28 32.66 -22.24
C SER A 426 -2.52 33.31 -23.40
N ILE A 427 -3.13 34.27 -24.10
CA ILE A 427 -2.49 35.05 -25.17
C ILE A 427 -1.23 35.77 -24.65
N ALA A 428 -1.33 36.40 -23.47
CA ALA A 428 -0.22 37.14 -22.87
C ALA A 428 0.90 36.26 -22.26
N LYS A 429 0.63 34.97 -22.01
CA LYS A 429 1.55 34.07 -21.27
C LYS A 429 2.16 32.95 -22.11
N GLU A 430 1.56 32.58 -23.25
CA GLU A 430 1.85 31.32 -23.92
C GLU A 430 2.29 31.51 -25.40
N ASN A 431 3.21 32.46 -25.66
CA ASN A 431 3.64 32.92 -26.99
C ASN A 431 3.99 31.85 -28.05
N GLU A 432 4.41 30.66 -27.62
CA GLU A 432 4.74 29.53 -28.51
C GLU A 432 3.51 28.72 -28.91
N ILE A 433 2.51 28.59 -28.03
CA ILE A 433 1.35 27.70 -28.24
C ILE A 433 0.13 28.42 -28.82
N ILE A 434 0.03 29.74 -28.65
CA ILE A 434 -1.14 30.55 -29.07
C ILE A 434 -1.48 30.39 -30.55
N LEU A 435 -0.48 30.12 -31.40
CA LEU A 435 -0.70 29.79 -32.81
C LEU A 435 -1.48 28.49 -32.96
N TYR A 436 -1.04 27.41 -32.31
CA TYR A 436 -1.70 26.11 -32.39
C TYR A 436 -3.08 26.11 -31.73
N LYS A 437 -3.25 26.85 -30.63
CA LYS A 437 -4.58 27.07 -30.03
C LYS A 437 -5.51 27.81 -30.99
N ALA A 438 -5.05 28.89 -31.62
CA ALA A 438 -5.85 29.58 -32.65
C ALA A 438 -6.18 28.65 -33.82
N LEU A 439 -5.22 27.87 -34.33
CA LEU A 439 -5.45 26.90 -35.40
C LEU A 439 -6.50 25.85 -35.02
N VAL A 440 -6.42 25.25 -33.83
CA VAL A 440 -7.45 24.32 -33.33
C VAL A 440 -8.81 25.01 -33.22
N ALA A 441 -8.86 26.23 -32.67
CA ALA A 441 -10.10 26.98 -32.47
C ALA A 441 -10.88 27.25 -33.77
N ILE A 442 -10.20 27.38 -34.92
CA ILE A 442 -10.85 27.58 -36.24
C ILE A 442 -11.78 26.40 -36.60
N PHE A 443 -11.42 25.19 -36.21
CA PHE A 443 -12.19 23.98 -36.53
C PHE A 443 -13.32 23.68 -35.53
N LEU A 444 -13.43 24.44 -34.44
CA LEU A 444 -14.38 24.18 -33.35
C LEU A 444 -15.53 25.19 -33.39
N PRO A 445 -16.79 24.74 -33.60
CA PRO A 445 -17.94 25.64 -33.66
C PRO A 445 -18.27 26.20 -32.25
N ASP A 446 -17.81 27.42 -31.97
CA ASP A 446 -18.19 28.23 -30.80
C ASP A 446 -17.90 29.73 -31.02
N LYS A 447 -18.76 30.60 -30.46
CA LYS A 447 -18.67 32.06 -30.63
C LYS A 447 -17.53 32.71 -29.85
N GLN A 448 -17.20 32.20 -28.65
CA GLN A 448 -16.08 32.72 -27.84
C GLN A 448 -14.75 32.40 -28.52
N LEU A 449 -14.66 31.25 -29.21
CA LEU A 449 -13.49 30.89 -30.00
C LEU A 449 -13.25 31.85 -31.17
N SER A 450 -14.30 32.32 -31.84
CA SER A 450 -14.17 33.38 -32.87
C SER A 450 -13.60 34.69 -32.31
N GLU A 451 -13.98 35.08 -31.10
CA GLU A 451 -13.40 36.25 -30.41
C GLU A 451 -11.93 36.01 -30.02
N TYR A 452 -11.62 34.83 -29.50
CA TYR A 452 -10.25 34.42 -29.18
C TYR A 452 -9.32 34.48 -30.40
N ILE A 453 -9.74 33.94 -31.56
CA ILE A 453 -8.93 33.94 -32.79
C ILE A 453 -8.59 35.37 -33.22
N ASN A 454 -9.58 36.28 -33.20
CA ASN A 454 -9.37 37.70 -33.52
C ASN A 454 -8.37 38.36 -32.56
N ASN A 455 -8.49 38.09 -31.25
CA ASN A 455 -7.55 38.60 -30.24
C ASN A 455 -6.13 38.05 -30.44
N VAL A 456 -5.98 36.78 -30.82
CA VAL A 456 -4.66 36.19 -31.15
C VAL A 456 -4.08 36.86 -32.40
N LYS A 457 -4.87 37.06 -33.47
CA LYS A 457 -4.40 37.74 -34.70
C LYS A 457 -3.81 39.12 -34.44
N CYS A 458 -4.41 39.90 -33.54
CA CYS A 458 -3.89 41.22 -33.14
C CYS A 458 -2.62 41.16 -32.25
N SER A 459 -2.32 40.00 -31.68
CA SER A 459 -1.24 39.81 -30.70
C SER A 459 0.00 39.08 -31.25
N VAL A 460 -0.11 38.46 -32.43
CA VAL A 460 0.99 37.73 -33.09
C VAL A 460 1.69 38.56 -34.17
N ASN A 461 2.86 38.10 -34.60
CA ASN A 461 3.56 38.72 -35.73
C ASN A 461 2.82 38.50 -37.07
N PRO A 462 3.10 39.31 -38.12
CA PRO A 462 2.38 39.22 -39.40
C PRO A 462 2.45 37.83 -40.05
N GLN A 463 3.55 37.09 -39.90
CA GLN A 463 3.68 35.74 -40.45
C GLN A 463 2.67 34.77 -39.81
N LYS A 464 2.56 34.75 -38.48
CA LYS A 464 1.56 33.97 -37.75
C LYS A 464 0.13 34.42 -38.08
N GLN A 465 -0.09 35.74 -38.25
CA GLN A 465 -1.40 36.29 -38.61
C GLN A 465 -1.87 35.82 -40.00
N THR A 466 -0.96 35.75 -40.98
CA THR A 466 -1.23 35.18 -42.30
C THR A 466 -1.64 33.71 -42.20
N ILE A 467 -0.85 32.88 -41.50
CA ILE A 467 -1.14 31.45 -41.32
C ILE A 467 -2.54 31.21 -40.73
N ILE A 468 -2.93 31.95 -39.68
CA ILE A 468 -4.27 31.85 -39.07
C ILE A 468 -5.36 32.25 -40.07
N SER A 469 -5.13 33.29 -40.87
CA SER A 469 -6.12 33.80 -41.83
C SER A 469 -6.30 32.89 -43.05
N GLU A 470 -5.22 32.22 -43.50
CA GLU A 470 -5.26 31.21 -44.56
C GLU A 470 -6.01 29.94 -44.11
N ALA A 471 -5.80 29.51 -42.86
CA ALA A 471 -6.52 28.40 -42.26
C ALA A 471 -8.03 28.69 -42.14
N GLU A 472 -8.42 29.87 -41.63
CA GLU A 472 -9.83 30.28 -41.60
C GLU A 472 -10.48 30.30 -42.98
N ALA A 473 -9.82 30.91 -43.98
CA ALA A 473 -10.35 30.98 -45.34
C ALA A 473 -10.53 29.58 -45.96
N THR A 474 -9.63 28.64 -45.63
CA THR A 474 -9.70 27.25 -46.08
C THR A 474 -10.88 26.52 -45.45
N VAL A 475 -11.07 26.65 -44.14
CA VAL A 475 -12.19 26.03 -43.40
C VAL A 475 -13.53 26.61 -43.82
N PHE A 476 -13.64 27.94 -43.88
CA PHE A 476 -14.84 28.65 -44.35
C PHE A 476 -15.29 28.16 -45.73
N LYS A 477 -14.35 28.08 -46.68
CA LYS A 477 -14.61 27.61 -48.05
C LYS A 477 -15.07 26.15 -48.12
N LYS A 478 -14.57 25.26 -47.24
CA LYS A 478 -14.95 23.84 -47.24
C LYS A 478 -16.24 23.56 -46.45
N MET A 479 -16.50 24.32 -45.38
CA MET A 479 -17.72 24.17 -44.58
C MET A 479 -18.96 24.85 -45.17
N LYS A 480 -18.80 25.75 -46.15
CA LYS A 480 -19.90 26.58 -46.71
C LYS A 480 -20.63 27.40 -45.63
N LEU A 481 -19.87 27.93 -44.67
CA LEU A 481 -20.35 28.94 -43.70
C LEU A 481 -20.58 30.31 -44.38
#